data_AF-A0ABD1P662-F1
#
_entry.id   AF-A0ABD1P662-F1
#
_cell.length_a   1.000
_cell.length_b   1.000
_cell.length_c   1.000
_cell.angle_alpha   90.00
_cell.angle_beta   90.00
_cell.angle_gamma   90.00
#
_symmetry.space_group_name_H-M   'P 1'
#
loop_
_entity.id
_entity.type
_entity.pdbx_description
1 polymer ?
#
loop_
_entity_poly.entity_id
_entity_poly.type
_entity_poly.pdbx_seq_one_letter_code
_entity_poly.pdbx_strand_id
1 'polypeptide(L)'
;MDQVSQLTLEICNEDVISLFVHKLSILGWEARKNLVHSWSILLKQKVDSVFCCVRYMENHLELLDFLVVCYDNKEIALNCGNVLRECIKFPTLAKNVSQDLLTKHPPAVSEFPTTHYNEQGIPIPVLSDLKYDEQRKQGG
;
A
#
# COMPACT_ATOMS: atom_id res chain seq x y z
N MET A 1 8.09 6.47 25.53
CA MET A 1 7.85 5.84 24.22
C MET A 1 7.31 4.44 24.48
N ASP A 2 6.17 4.08 23.92
CA ASP A 2 5.64 2.72 24.07
C ASP A 2 6.43 1.74 23.17
N GLN A 3 6.32 0.44 23.48
CA GLN A 3 7.06 -0.62 22.80
C GLN A 3 6.74 -0.69 21.29
N VAL A 4 5.51 -0.35 20.88
CA VAL A 4 5.11 -0.40 19.47
C VAL A 4 5.76 0.76 18.71
N SER A 5 5.83 1.94 19.32
CA SER A 5 6.54 3.08 18.74
C SER A 5 8.04 2.85 18.60
N GLN A 6 8.69 2.22 19.60
CA GLN A 6 10.11 1.84 19.51
C GLN A 6 10.37 0.85 18.38
N LEU A 7 9.58 -0.23 18.31
CA LEU A 7 9.67 -1.23 17.25
C LEU A 7 9.47 -0.60 15.86
N THR A 8 8.53 0.34 15.73
CA THR A 8 8.27 1.03 14.46
C THR A 8 9.49 1.84 14.01
N LEU A 9 10.19 2.52 14.93
CA LEU A 9 11.43 3.23 14.61
C LEU A 9 12.55 2.27 14.18
N GLU A 10 12.77 1.19 14.92
CA GLU A 10 13.79 0.20 14.59
C GLU A 10 13.54 -0.44 13.21
N ILE A 11 12.29 -0.79 12.92
CA ILE A 11 11.89 -1.32 11.60
C ILE A 11 12.23 -0.33 10.47
N CYS A 12 12.06 0.97 10.70
CA CYS A 12 12.39 2.00 9.71
C CYS A 12 13.91 2.26 9.62
N ASN A 13 14.63 2.18 10.73
CA ASN A 13 16.07 2.47 10.79
C ASN A 13 16.92 1.30 10.25
N GLU A 14 16.45 0.07 10.41
CA GLU A 14 17.15 -1.16 10.00
C GLU A 14 16.68 -1.67 8.62
N ASP A 15 16.02 -0.83 7.82
CA ASP A 15 15.54 -1.15 6.47
C ASP A 15 14.66 -2.42 6.37
N VAL A 16 14.00 -2.77 7.46
CA VAL A 16 13.17 -3.99 7.54
C VAL A 16 11.98 -3.89 6.58
N ILE A 17 11.47 -2.68 6.34
CA ILE A 17 10.42 -2.43 5.36
C ILE A 17 10.86 -2.83 3.94
N SER A 18 12.09 -2.50 3.55
CA SER A 18 12.66 -2.91 2.26
C SER A 18 12.76 -4.44 2.15
N LEU A 19 13.25 -5.09 3.22
CA LEU A 19 13.30 -6.56 3.29
C LEU A 19 11.90 -7.19 3.14
N PHE A 20 10.87 -6.63 3.77
CA PHE A 20 9.50 -7.12 3.65
C PHE A 20 8.99 -7.09 2.21
N VAL A 21 9.24 -5.98 1.51
CA VAL A 21 8.83 -5.80 0.11
C VAL A 21 9.57 -6.78 -0.80
N HIS A 22 10.91 -6.87 -0.67
CA HIS A 22 11.71 -7.72 -1.56
C HIS A 22 11.58 -9.22 -1.30
N LYS A 23 11.30 -9.65 -0.06
CA LYS A 23 11.18 -11.07 0.29
C LYS A 23 9.77 -11.61 0.16
N LEU A 24 8.81 -10.78 -0.25
CA LEU A 24 7.40 -11.16 -0.33
C LEU A 24 7.17 -12.39 -1.24
N SER A 25 7.88 -12.51 -2.36
CA SER A 25 7.83 -13.67 -3.27
C SER A 25 8.40 -14.97 -2.70
N ILE A 26 9.28 -14.90 -1.70
CA ILE A 26 9.95 -16.08 -1.13
C ILE A 26 9.14 -16.65 0.05
N LEU A 27 8.33 -15.81 0.69
CA LEU A 27 7.50 -16.21 1.83
C LEU A 27 6.36 -17.14 1.41
N GLY A 28 6.01 -18.10 2.27
CA GLY A 28 4.82 -18.93 2.10
C GLY A 28 3.52 -18.11 2.24
N TRP A 29 2.42 -18.65 1.71
CA TRP A 29 1.10 -17.99 1.68
C TRP A 29 0.65 -17.41 3.03
N GLU A 30 0.72 -18.18 4.10
CA GLU A 30 0.38 -17.74 5.47
C GLU A 30 1.23 -16.56 5.93
N ALA A 31 2.55 -16.64 5.70
CA ALA A 31 3.48 -15.59 6.07
C ALA A 31 3.23 -14.30 5.28
N ARG A 32 2.88 -14.39 3.99
CA ARG A 32 2.50 -13.21 3.18
C ARG A 32 1.27 -12.51 3.75
N LYS A 33 0.22 -13.25 4.12
CA LYS A 33 -0.99 -12.67 4.73
C LYS A 33 -0.66 -11.94 6.03
N ASN A 34 0.13 -12.58 6.90
CA ASN A 34 0.55 -11.97 8.17
C ASN A 34 1.37 -10.71 7.93
N LEU A 35 2.28 -10.72 6.97
CA LEU A 35 3.11 -9.56 6.62
C LEU A 35 2.26 -8.39 6.11
N VAL A 36 1.32 -8.63 5.19
CA VAL A 36 0.38 -7.60 4.69
C VAL A 36 -0.46 -7.02 5.83
N HIS A 37 -0.89 -7.86 6.77
CA HIS A 37 -1.65 -7.41 7.94
C HIS A 37 -0.78 -6.55 8.87
N SER A 38 0.44 -6.99 9.20
CA SER A 38 1.41 -6.23 9.98
C SER A 38 1.75 -4.89 9.34
N TRP A 39 1.95 -4.87 8.01
CA TRP A 39 2.15 -3.65 7.24
C TRP A 39 1.00 -2.64 7.44
N SER A 40 -0.25 -3.12 7.34
CA SER A 40 -1.44 -2.27 7.52
C SER A 40 -1.50 -1.61 8.91
N ILE A 41 -0.93 -2.27 9.93
CA ILE A 41 -0.85 -1.75 11.30
C ILE A 41 0.32 -0.77 11.41
N LEU A 42 1.51 -1.16 10.95
CA LEU A 42 2.74 -0.36 11.01
C LEU A 42 2.61 0.97 10.28
N LEU A 43 2.00 0.97 9.09
CA LEU A 43 1.82 2.18 8.30
C LEU A 43 0.94 3.24 8.99
N LYS A 44 0.05 2.81 9.90
CA LYS A 44 -0.83 3.69 10.69
C LYS A 44 -0.22 4.10 12.02
N GLN A 45 0.90 3.52 12.42
CA GLN A 45 1.59 3.91 13.65
C GLN A 45 2.19 5.30 13.50
N LYS A 46 2.00 6.09 14.57
CA LYS A 46 2.60 7.41 14.69
C LYS A 46 3.61 7.40 15.81
N VAL A 47 4.82 7.87 15.51
CA VAL A 47 5.82 8.18 16.52
C VAL A 47 5.95 9.69 16.53
N ASP A 48 5.71 10.30 17.70
CA ASP A 48 5.74 11.76 17.86
C ASP A 48 4.87 12.50 16.83
N SER A 49 3.66 11.99 16.59
CA SER A 49 2.68 12.47 15.59
C SER A 49 3.07 12.30 14.12
N VAL A 50 4.21 11.67 13.81
CA VAL A 50 4.69 11.40 12.45
C VAL A 50 4.47 9.94 12.07
N PHE A 51 3.97 9.70 10.85
CA PHE A 51 3.90 8.35 10.28
C PHE A 51 5.28 7.90 9.78
N CYS A 52 6.07 7.27 10.64
CA CYS A 52 7.45 6.89 10.33
C CYS A 52 7.57 6.01 9.08
N CYS A 53 6.72 5.00 8.95
CA CYS A 53 6.74 4.11 7.78
C CYS A 53 6.35 4.83 6.49
N VAL A 54 5.43 5.80 6.55
CA VAL A 54 5.05 6.62 5.38
C VAL A 54 6.24 7.46 4.95
N ARG A 55 6.89 8.15 5.89
CA ARG A 55 8.10 8.94 5.62
C ARG A 55 9.24 8.07 5.10
N TYR A 56 9.37 6.85 5.60
CA TYR A 56 10.35 5.90 5.07
C TYR A 56 10.07 5.59 3.60
N MET A 57 8.82 5.25 3.25
CA MET A 57 8.42 4.97 1.86
C MET A 57 8.60 6.19 0.94
N GLU A 58 8.34 7.40 1.42
CA GLU A 58 8.57 8.64 0.66
C GLU A 58 10.05 8.85 0.29
N ASN A 59 10.97 8.38 1.13
CA ASN A 59 12.41 8.44 0.86
C ASN A 59 12.93 7.24 0.04
N HIS A 60 12.12 6.19 -0.11
CA HIS A 60 12.47 4.94 -0.79
C HIS A 60 11.40 4.58 -1.83
N LEU A 61 11.19 5.47 -2.80
CA LEU A 61 10.15 5.31 -3.84
C LEU A 61 10.39 4.09 -4.73
N GLU A 62 11.63 3.61 -4.83
CA GLU A 62 11.97 2.37 -5.53
C GLU A 62 11.23 1.14 -4.97
N LEU A 63 10.79 1.19 -3.71
CA LEU A 63 9.96 0.14 -3.11
C LEU A 63 8.53 0.17 -3.65
N LEU A 64 7.97 1.36 -3.88
CA LEU A 64 6.66 1.50 -4.53
C LEU A 64 6.73 1.00 -5.97
N ASP A 65 7.81 1.35 -6.67
CA ASP A 65 8.09 0.86 -8.02
C ASP A 65 8.16 -0.66 -8.08
N PHE A 66 8.89 -1.27 -7.15
CA PHE A 66 8.99 -2.72 -7.06
C PHE A 66 7.62 -3.37 -6.82
N LEU A 67 6.80 -2.80 -5.92
CA LEU A 67 5.44 -3.29 -5.66
C LEU A 67 4.55 -3.17 -6.90
N VAL A 68 4.72 -2.12 -7.70
CA VAL A 68 4.01 -1.94 -8.97
C VAL A 68 4.45 -3.01 -9.99
N VAL A 69 5.74 -3.25 -10.16
CA VAL A 69 6.25 -4.30 -11.07
C VAL A 69 5.79 -5.69 -10.65
N CYS A 70 5.61 -5.93 -9.35
CA CYS A 70 5.12 -7.20 -8.83
C CYS A 70 3.68 -7.55 -9.23
N TYR A 71 2.91 -6.62 -9.83
CA TYR A 71 1.61 -6.95 -10.42
C TYR A 71 1.69 -8.00 -11.53
N ASP A 72 2.81 -8.06 -12.26
CA ASP A 72 3.01 -9.08 -13.29
C ASP A 72 3.21 -10.48 -12.70
N ASN A 73 3.63 -10.56 -11.43
CA ASN A 73 3.77 -11.82 -10.71
C ASN A 73 2.44 -12.20 -10.04
N LYS A 74 1.65 -13.02 -10.73
CA LYS A 74 0.33 -13.52 -10.27
C LYS A 74 0.33 -14.11 -8.85
N GLU A 75 1.47 -14.64 -8.39
CA GLU A 75 1.58 -15.29 -7.07
C GLU A 75 1.58 -14.29 -5.90
N ILE A 76 2.08 -13.08 -6.14
CA ILE A 76 2.19 -12.02 -5.12
C ILE A 76 1.42 -10.75 -5.47
N ALA A 77 0.91 -10.62 -6.69
CA ALA A 77 0.17 -9.44 -7.17
C ALA A 77 -0.92 -8.99 -6.20
N LEU A 78 -1.70 -9.93 -5.65
CA LEU A 78 -2.75 -9.61 -4.66
C LEU A 78 -2.17 -8.99 -3.38
N ASN A 79 -1.06 -9.53 -2.88
CA ASN A 79 -0.43 -9.05 -1.65
C ASN A 79 0.22 -7.68 -1.88
N CYS A 80 0.93 -7.51 -2.99
CA CYS A 80 1.51 -6.23 -3.39
C CYS A 80 0.42 -5.15 -3.57
N GLY A 81 -0.69 -5.52 -4.20
CA GLY A 81 -1.86 -4.63 -4.33
C GLY A 81 -2.47 -4.25 -2.99
N ASN A 82 -2.53 -5.17 -2.02
CA ASN A 82 -3.00 -4.85 -0.67
C ASN A 82 -2.03 -3.90 0.06
N VAL A 83 -0.71 -4.10 -0.06
CA VAL A 83 0.31 -3.20 0.50
C VAL A 83 0.16 -1.80 -0.10
N LEU A 84 0.07 -1.71 -1.43
CA LEU A 84 -0.12 -0.44 -2.15
C LEU A 84 -1.45 0.23 -1.80
N ARG A 85 -2.54 -0.53 -1.63
CA ARG A 85 -3.85 -0.01 -1.23
C ARG A 85 -3.81 0.68 0.14
N GLU A 86 -2.97 0.21 1.07
CA GLU A 86 -2.74 0.93 2.32
C GLU A 86 -1.86 2.17 2.12
N CYS A 87 -0.84 2.12 1.25
CA CYS A 87 0.00 3.27 0.91
C CYS A 87 -0.80 4.44 0.32
N ILE A 88 -1.70 4.18 -0.62
CA ILE A 88 -2.49 5.25 -1.27
C ILE A 88 -3.50 5.93 -0.33
N LYS A 89 -3.69 5.45 0.90
CA LYS A 89 -4.47 6.19 1.91
C LYS A 89 -3.76 7.46 2.37
N PHE A 90 -2.46 7.57 2.09
CA PHE A 90 -1.64 8.74 2.36
C PHE A 90 -1.49 9.55 1.07
N PRO A 91 -1.94 10.81 1.03
CA PRO A 91 -1.95 11.61 -0.20
C PRO A 91 -0.59 11.73 -0.89
N THR A 92 0.49 11.79 -0.11
CA THR A 92 1.87 11.89 -0.60
C THR A 92 2.30 10.64 -1.36
N LEU A 93 2.05 9.45 -0.79
CA LEU A 93 2.34 8.17 -1.44
C LEU A 93 1.41 7.91 -2.62
N ALA A 94 0.13 8.27 -2.51
CA ALA A 94 -0.85 8.10 -3.58
C ALA A 94 -0.44 8.83 -4.88
N LYS A 95 0.10 10.04 -4.73
CA LYS A 95 0.63 10.81 -5.86
C LYS A 95 1.77 10.07 -6.57
N ASN A 96 2.70 9.49 -5.83
CA ASN A 96 3.85 8.79 -6.39
C ASN A 96 3.41 7.48 -7.08
N VAL A 97 2.60 6.66 -6.40
CA VAL A 97 2.06 5.42 -6.98
C VAL A 97 1.27 5.67 -8.26
N SER A 98 0.43 6.73 -8.29
CA SER A 98 -0.34 7.07 -9.50
C SER A 98 0.56 7.45 -10.67
N GLN A 99 1.65 8.16 -10.41
CA GLN A 99 2.63 8.53 -11.43
C GLN A 99 3.35 7.30 -12.00
N ASP A 100 3.74 6.36 -11.13
CA ASP A 100 4.46 5.14 -11.54
C ASP A 100 3.54 4.17 -12.29
N LEU A 101 2.30 3.98 -11.85
CA LEU A 101 1.31 3.18 -12.56
C LEU A 101 1.02 3.73 -13.95
N LEU A 102 0.87 5.06 -14.09
CA LEU A 102 0.61 5.70 -15.37
C LEU A 102 1.75 5.51 -16.37
N THR A 103 3.00 5.45 -15.89
CA THR A 103 4.18 5.31 -16.75
C THR A 103 4.53 3.85 -17.03
N LYS A 104 4.31 2.94 -16.08
CA LYS A 104 4.81 1.54 -16.16
C LYS A 104 3.71 0.52 -16.46
N HIS A 105 2.49 0.74 -15.98
CA HIS A 105 1.35 -0.18 -16.21
C HIS A 105 0.05 0.57 -16.56
N PRO A 106 -0.03 1.19 -17.75
CA PRO A 106 -1.22 1.92 -18.19
C PRO A 106 -2.56 1.16 -18.07
N PRO A 107 -2.64 -0.17 -18.32
CA PRO A 107 -3.89 -0.91 -18.13
C PRO A 107 -4.35 -0.98 -16.67
N ALA A 108 -3.40 -1.09 -15.72
CA ALA A 108 -3.69 -1.21 -14.29
C ALA A 108 -4.21 0.11 -13.68
N VAL A 109 -3.97 1.25 -14.35
CA VAL A 109 -4.52 2.57 -13.96
C VAL A 109 -6.05 2.56 -13.95
N SER A 110 -6.68 1.79 -14.83
CA SER A 110 -8.16 1.67 -14.87
C SER A 110 -8.74 0.84 -13.73
N GLU A 111 -7.93 0.00 -13.09
CA GLU A 111 -8.30 -0.84 -11.94
C GLU A 111 -7.98 -0.17 -10.60
N PHE A 112 -7.07 0.81 -10.61
CA PHE A 112 -6.85 1.67 -9.46
C PHE A 112 -7.94 2.74 -9.40
N PRO A 113 -8.54 2.98 -8.23
CA PRO A 113 -9.41 4.13 -8.08
C PRO A 113 -8.53 5.36 -8.22
N THR A 114 -8.58 6.02 -9.39
CA THR A 114 -8.05 7.37 -9.59
C THR A 114 -8.82 8.25 -8.63
N THR A 115 -8.27 8.38 -7.44
CA THR A 115 -8.92 8.98 -6.29
C THR A 115 -8.94 10.47 -6.57
N HIS A 116 -10.07 10.97 -7.07
CA HIS A 116 -10.39 12.37 -6.89
C HIS A 116 -10.55 12.55 -5.38
N TYR A 117 -9.50 13.00 -4.70
CA TYR A 117 -9.63 13.47 -3.33
C TYR A 117 -10.49 14.74 -3.37
N ASN A 118 -11.45 14.87 -2.46
CA ASN A 118 -12.17 16.13 -2.30
C ASN A 118 -11.25 17.21 -1.66
N GLU A 119 -11.72 18.44 -1.54
CA GLU A 119 -10.98 19.56 -0.93
C GLU A 119 -10.56 19.30 0.54
N GLN A 120 -11.10 18.26 1.17
CA GLN A 120 -10.80 17.85 2.54
C GLN A 120 -9.80 16.66 2.60
N GLY A 121 -9.28 16.22 1.45
CA GLY A 121 -8.33 15.10 1.36
C GLY A 121 -8.95 13.72 1.57
N ILE A 122 -10.27 13.60 1.45
CA ILE A 122 -11.00 12.33 1.58
C ILE A 122 -11.14 11.67 0.20
N PRO A 123 -10.82 10.37 0.06
CA PRO A 123 -11.06 9.63 -1.17
C PRO A 123 -12.55 9.66 -1.56
N ILE A 124 -12.88 10.17 -2.75
CA ILE A 124 -14.23 10.04 -3.31
C ILE A 124 -14.32 8.65 -3.97
N PRO A 125 -15.25 7.76 -3.55
CA PRO A 125 -15.46 6.47 -4.20
C PRO A 125 -15.90 6.66 -5.65
N VAL A 126 -15.31 5.93 -6.58
CA VAL A 126 -15.69 6.01 -8.01
C VAL A 126 -16.98 5.21 -8.23
N LEU A 127 -17.86 5.67 -9.12
CA LEU A 127 -19.15 5.02 -9.47
C LEU A 127 -19.02 3.53 -9.86
N SER A 128 -17.86 3.08 -10.34
CA SER A 128 -17.56 1.67 -10.60
C SER A 128 -17.46 0.83 -9.32
N ASP A 129 -16.93 1.38 -8.23
CA ASP A 129 -16.82 0.71 -6.92
C ASP A 129 -18.20 0.55 -6.27
N LEU A 130 -19.07 1.55 -6.42
CA LEU A 130 -20.46 1.46 -5.97
C LEU A 130 -21.23 0.37 -6.73
N LYS A 131 -20.98 0.22 -8.04
CA LYS A 131 -21.60 -0.85 -8.84
C LYS A 131 -21.03 -2.23 -8.51
N TYR A 132 -19.73 -2.35 -8.22
CA TYR A 132 -19.13 -3.62 -7.80
C TYR A 132 -19.66 -4.07 -6.43
N ASP A 133 -19.84 -3.14 -5.49
CA ASP A 133 -20.39 -3.43 -4.15
C ASP A 133 -21.91 -3.67 -4.19
N GLU A 134 -22.65 -3.00 -5.09
CA GLU A 134 -24.06 -3.33 -5.38
C GLU A 134 -24.23 -4.74 -5.97
N GLN A 135 -23.32 -5.16 -6.86
CA GLN A 135 -23.35 -6.52 -7.43
C GLN A 135 -23.01 -7.59 -6.40
N ARG A 136 -22.15 -7.31 -5.39
CA ARG A 136 -21.98 -8.22 -4.25
C ARG A 136 -23.22 -8.29 -3.35
N LYS A 137 -23.94 -7.18 -3.15
CA LYS A 137 -25.14 -7.14 -2.29
C LYS A 137 -26.36 -7.83 -2.92
N GLN A 138 -26.44 -7.92 -4.25
CA GLN A 138 -27.52 -8.61 -4.95
C GLN A 138 -27.25 -10.11 -5.23
N GLY A 139 -26.04 -10.59 -4.94
CA GLY A 139 -25.63 -11.99 -5.14
C GLY A 139 -25.58 -12.85 -3.86
N GLY A 140 -26.31 -12.46 -2.80
CA GLY A 140 -26.44 -13.20 -1.54
C GLY A 140 -27.85 -13.72 -1.33
#